data_AF-A0A8J6Y8U4-F1
#
_entry.id   AF-A0A8J6Y8U4-F1
#
_cell.length_a   1.000
_cell.length_b   1.000
_cell.length_c   1.000
_cell.angle_alpha   90.00
_cell.angle_beta   90.00
_cell.angle_gamma   90.00
#
_symmetry.space_group_name_H-M   'P 1'
#
loop_
_entity.id
_entity.type
_entity.pdbx_description
1 polymer ?
#
loop_
_entity_poly.entity_id
_entity_poly.type
_entity_poly.pdbx_seq_one_letter_code
_entity_poly.pdbx_strand_id
1 'polypeptide(L)'
;LWFFTSAAALLVAWFAAATALGRTIALPFFAAGGVLAMAVSALHLGKITRVWRGILNVRSSWISREAAFFSAFFGAACALTLVGGGLPGAASWAAAVLGFAALFSMDMVYRVPGQPAATVPHSAMATLTAAFYIGILLDSPMLFWPTATLKLVLYLARRNHPAQGGRMTAAVRIGIGFALPLVVLTTSAAPPVVALIGAIIGELIDRAEFYATLRFLTPSHQINADLDSARN
;
A
#
# COMPACT_ATOMS: atom_id res chain seq x y z
N LEU A 1 4.99 -5.24 9.02
CA LEU A 1 4.69 -5.53 7.59
C LEU A 1 3.59 -4.62 7.02
N TRP A 2 2.35 -4.65 7.53
CA TRP A 2 1.27 -3.76 7.07
C TRP A 2 1.55 -2.25 7.21
N PHE A 3 2.22 -1.82 8.28
CA PHE A 3 2.67 -0.42 8.43
C PHE A 3 3.63 0.02 7.31
N PHE A 4 4.59 -0.85 6.95
CA PHE A 4 5.56 -0.56 5.90
C PHE A 4 4.87 -0.35 4.55
N THR A 5 3.95 -1.25 4.19
CA THR A 5 3.23 -1.16 2.91
C THR A 5 2.31 0.07 2.84
N SER A 6 1.68 0.46 3.96
CA SER A 6 0.93 1.73 4.05
C SER A 6 1.83 2.96 3.88
N ALA A 7 2.97 2.99 4.57
CA ALA A 7 3.92 4.10 4.48
C ALA A 7 4.50 4.21 3.07
N ALA A 8 4.85 3.08 2.44
CA ALA A 8 5.33 3.04 1.07
C ALA A 8 4.30 3.58 0.08
N ALA A 9 3.03 3.16 0.19
CA ALA A 9 1.95 3.66 -0.67
C ALA A 9 1.78 5.19 -0.54
N LEU A 10 1.85 5.71 0.69
CA LEU A 10 1.80 7.16 0.95
C LEU A 10 2.98 7.90 0.35
N LEU A 11 4.21 7.40 0.53
CA LEU A 11 5.43 8.03 0.01
C LEU A 11 5.43 8.05 -1.52
N VAL A 12 5.07 6.95 -2.17
CA VAL A 12 4.96 6.88 -3.64
C VAL A 12 3.87 7.82 -4.14
N ALA A 13 2.70 7.85 -3.49
CA ALA A 13 1.62 8.75 -3.86
C ALA A 13 2.02 10.22 -3.70
N TRP A 14 2.67 10.58 -2.59
CA TRP A 14 3.17 11.94 -2.36
C TRP A 14 4.18 12.34 -3.42
N PHE A 15 5.15 11.48 -3.73
CA PHE A 15 6.17 11.76 -4.75
C PHE A 15 5.57 11.90 -6.16
N ALA A 16 4.68 11.00 -6.54
CA ALA A 16 4.01 11.03 -7.84
C ALA A 16 3.12 12.28 -7.99
N ALA A 17 2.35 12.63 -6.95
CA ALA A 17 1.52 13.83 -6.96
C ALA A 17 2.35 15.12 -7.03
N ALA A 18 3.44 15.20 -6.27
CA ALA A 18 4.36 16.34 -6.33
C ALA A 18 5.01 16.47 -7.72
N THR A 19 5.41 15.35 -8.33
CA THR A 19 5.93 15.30 -9.71
C THR A 19 4.91 15.82 -10.72
N ALA A 20 3.65 15.35 -10.64
CA ALA A 20 2.59 15.78 -11.54
C ALA A 20 2.24 17.27 -11.40
N LEU A 21 2.35 17.82 -10.19
CA LEU A 21 2.11 19.25 -9.92
C LEU A 21 3.36 20.13 -10.12
N GLY A 22 4.51 19.56 -10.46
CA GLY A 22 5.78 20.28 -10.50
C GLY A 22 6.20 20.87 -9.14
N ARG A 23 5.69 20.34 -8.04
CA ARG A 23 5.94 20.83 -6.67
C ARG A 23 7.16 20.16 -6.06
N THR A 24 7.83 20.89 -5.17
CA THR A 24 8.87 20.31 -4.31
C THR A 24 8.24 19.51 -3.18
N ILE A 25 9.01 18.53 -2.68
CA ILE A 25 8.65 17.76 -1.50
C ILE A 25 9.48 18.27 -0.33
N ALA A 26 8.89 18.31 0.86
CA ALA A 26 9.62 18.63 2.07
C ALA A 26 10.54 17.44 2.44
N LEU A 27 11.78 17.50 1.93
CA LEU A 27 12.75 16.42 2.03
C LEU A 27 12.92 15.84 3.44
N PRO A 28 13.01 16.64 4.54
CA PRO A 28 13.18 16.08 5.87
C PRO A 28 12.05 15.12 6.26
N PHE A 29 10.80 15.47 5.96
CA PHE A 29 9.65 14.63 6.28
C PHE A 29 9.56 13.41 5.37
N PHE A 30 9.84 13.57 4.07
CA PHE A 30 9.85 12.45 3.13
C PHE A 30 10.96 11.45 3.46
N ALA A 31 12.17 11.94 3.72
CA ALA A 31 13.32 11.12 4.08
C ALA A 31 13.10 10.42 5.43
N ALA A 32 12.61 11.13 6.46
CA ALA A 32 12.29 10.54 7.74
C ALA A 32 11.22 9.44 7.60
N GLY A 33 10.15 9.70 6.84
CA GLY A 33 9.11 8.71 6.57
C GLY A 33 9.65 7.46 5.88
N GLY A 34 10.48 7.63 4.85
CA GLY A 34 11.09 6.50 4.13
C GLY A 34 12.07 5.70 4.98
N VAL A 35 12.93 6.37 5.75
CA VAL A 35 13.86 5.70 6.68
C VAL A 35 13.10 4.92 7.74
N LEU A 36 12.06 5.50 8.34
CA LEU A 36 11.21 4.81 9.32
C LEU A 36 10.50 3.60 8.71
N ALA A 37 9.97 3.75 7.49
CA ALA A 37 9.35 2.64 6.77
C ALA A 37 10.35 1.49 6.54
N MET A 38 11.55 1.80 6.03
CA MET A 38 12.61 0.82 5.82
C MET A 38 13.08 0.18 7.12
N ALA A 39 13.21 0.95 8.20
CA ALA A 39 13.59 0.46 9.51
C ALA A 39 12.55 -0.54 10.05
N VAL A 40 11.25 -0.21 9.97
CA VAL A 40 10.17 -1.13 10.37
C VAL A 40 10.19 -2.40 9.51
N SER A 41 10.48 -2.29 8.22
CA SER A 41 10.63 -3.46 7.33
C SER A 41 11.82 -4.33 7.74
N ALA A 42 12.98 -3.72 7.98
CA ALA A 42 14.21 -4.42 8.36
C ALA A 42 14.12 -5.09 9.74
N LEU A 43 13.52 -4.41 10.74
CA LEU A 43 13.32 -4.97 12.08
C LEU A 43 12.37 -6.17 12.10
N HIS A 44 11.52 -6.30 11.08
CA HIS A 44 10.67 -7.47 10.92
C HIS A 44 11.40 -8.68 10.32
N LEU A 45 12.60 -8.49 9.76
CA LEU A 45 13.40 -9.58 9.22
C LEU A 45 14.16 -10.27 10.34
N GLY A 46 13.93 -11.57 10.52
CA GLY A 46 14.55 -12.34 11.61
C GLY A 46 16.09 -12.35 11.63
N LYS A 47 16.77 -12.05 10.50
CA LYS A 47 18.24 -11.96 10.42
C LYS A 47 18.69 -10.76 9.58
N ILE A 48 18.74 -9.59 10.22
CA ILE A 48 19.13 -8.30 9.61
C ILE A 48 20.51 -8.37 8.92
N THR A 49 21.48 -9.10 9.48
CA THR A 49 22.85 -9.21 8.93
C THR A 49 22.93 -9.89 7.56
N ARG A 50 21.86 -10.57 7.12
CA ARG A 50 21.81 -11.31 5.85
C ARG A 50 20.86 -10.66 4.83
N VAL A 51 20.36 -9.45 5.09
CA VAL A 51 19.44 -8.73 4.20
C VAL A 51 20.00 -8.55 2.79
N TRP A 52 21.31 -8.32 2.66
CA TRP A 52 21.98 -8.18 1.37
C TRP A 52 21.78 -9.41 0.46
N ARG A 53 21.72 -10.62 1.02
CA ARG A 53 21.48 -11.85 0.25
C ARG A 53 20.08 -11.88 -0.35
N GLY A 54 19.11 -11.27 0.33
CA GLY A 54 17.75 -11.14 -0.15
C GLY A 54 17.65 -10.27 -1.40
N ILE A 55 18.49 -9.24 -1.53
CA ILE A 55 18.50 -8.34 -2.70
C ILE A 55 19.07 -9.04 -3.94
N LEU A 56 19.94 -10.05 -3.80
CA LEU A 56 20.55 -10.71 -4.96
C LEU A 56 19.59 -11.60 -5.77
N ASN A 57 18.37 -11.83 -5.27
CA ASN A 57 17.40 -12.72 -5.90
C ASN A 57 16.21 -11.99 -6.56
N VAL A 58 16.43 -10.79 -7.11
CA VAL A 58 15.38 -9.95 -7.73
C VAL A 58 14.61 -10.70 -8.82
N ARG A 59 15.26 -11.64 -9.52
CA ARG A 59 14.62 -12.37 -10.62
C ARG A 59 13.53 -13.33 -10.16
N SER A 60 13.68 -14.00 -9.02
CA SER A 60 12.76 -15.07 -8.61
C SER A 60 11.90 -14.76 -7.38
N SER A 61 12.22 -13.70 -6.62
CA SER A 61 11.50 -13.36 -5.39
C SER A 61 10.80 -12.00 -5.45
N TRP A 62 9.49 -11.97 -5.21
CA TRP A 62 8.73 -10.73 -5.08
C TRP A 62 9.21 -9.85 -3.93
N ILE A 63 9.60 -10.46 -2.80
CA ILE A 63 10.18 -9.74 -1.65
C ILE A 63 11.50 -9.06 -2.04
N SER A 64 12.32 -9.73 -2.86
CA SER A 64 13.57 -9.15 -3.36
C SER A 64 13.31 -7.96 -4.29
N ARG A 65 12.33 -8.08 -5.20
CA ARG A 65 11.88 -6.99 -6.08
C ARG A 65 11.37 -5.79 -5.29
N GLU A 66 10.54 -6.04 -4.30
CA GLU A 66 10.02 -5.01 -3.38
C GLU A 66 11.17 -4.23 -2.74
N ALA A 67 12.12 -4.91 -2.11
CA ALA A 67 13.25 -4.26 -1.45
C ALA A 67 14.13 -3.46 -2.43
N ALA A 68 14.43 -4.05 -3.60
CA ALA A 68 15.26 -3.41 -4.62
C ALA A 68 14.58 -2.16 -5.21
N PHE A 69 13.33 -2.30 -5.66
CA PHE A 69 12.58 -1.19 -6.27
C PHE A 69 12.27 -0.09 -5.25
N PHE A 70 11.92 -0.43 -4.01
CA PHE A 70 11.66 0.58 -2.99
C PHE A 70 12.92 1.37 -2.63
N SER A 71 14.06 0.68 -2.49
CA SER A 71 15.34 1.34 -2.22
C SER A 71 15.77 2.25 -3.37
N ALA A 72 15.61 1.78 -4.62
CA ALA A 72 15.91 2.57 -5.81
C ALA A 72 14.99 3.79 -5.94
N PHE A 73 13.68 3.61 -5.74
CA PHE A 73 12.70 4.70 -5.68
C PHE A 73 13.09 5.73 -4.62
N PHE A 74 13.31 5.30 -3.38
CA PHE A 74 13.54 6.19 -2.26
C PHE A 74 14.83 6.98 -2.42
N GLY A 75 15.92 6.31 -2.83
CA GLY A 75 17.21 6.96 -3.12
C GLY A 75 17.10 7.97 -4.26
N ALA A 76 16.47 7.59 -5.38
CA ALA A 76 16.27 8.49 -6.52
C ALA A 76 15.38 9.69 -6.15
N ALA A 77 14.27 9.45 -5.44
CA ALA A 77 13.37 10.50 -4.99
C ALA A 77 14.06 11.52 -4.07
N CYS A 78 14.87 11.06 -3.12
CA CYS A 78 15.65 11.95 -2.25
C CYS A 78 16.70 12.74 -3.06
N ALA A 79 17.45 12.08 -3.94
CA ALA A 79 18.46 12.71 -4.77
C ALA A 79 17.85 13.79 -5.69
N LEU A 80 16.74 13.48 -6.36
CA LEU A 80 16.04 14.44 -7.22
C LEU A 80 15.47 15.62 -6.44
N THR A 81 14.97 15.39 -5.22
CA THR A 81 14.49 16.47 -4.35
C THR A 81 15.64 17.39 -3.88
N LEU A 82 16.86 16.86 -3.70
CA LEU A 82 18.05 17.63 -3.31
C LEU A 82 18.55 18.57 -4.42
N VAL A 83 18.38 18.21 -5.69
CA VAL A 83 18.85 19.02 -6.83
C VAL A 83 18.08 20.36 -6.93
N GLY A 84 16.88 20.45 -6.33
CA GLY A 84 16.06 21.67 -6.31
C GLY A 84 15.37 21.97 -7.65
N GLY A 85 14.49 22.98 -7.67
CA GLY A 85 13.86 23.46 -8.90
C GLY A 85 12.47 22.90 -9.24
N GLY A 86 11.78 22.25 -8.30
CA GLY A 86 10.55 21.51 -8.60
C GLY A 86 10.84 20.15 -9.25
N LEU A 87 9.88 19.24 -9.26
CA LEU A 87 10.06 17.87 -9.77
C LEU A 87 9.68 17.61 -11.25
N PRO A 88 9.67 18.56 -12.21
CA PRO A 88 9.32 18.21 -13.58
C PRO A 88 10.50 17.53 -14.30
N GLY A 89 10.24 16.40 -14.96
CA GLY A 89 11.20 15.76 -15.85
C GLY A 89 11.01 14.25 -15.97
N ALA A 90 11.61 13.67 -17.00
CA ALA A 90 11.61 12.23 -17.23
C ALA A 90 12.21 11.45 -16.05
N ALA A 91 13.19 12.03 -15.34
CA ALA A 91 13.83 11.40 -14.19
C ALA A 91 12.88 11.23 -12.99
N SER A 92 12.05 12.23 -12.67
CA SER A 92 11.05 12.12 -11.60
C SER A 92 9.99 11.08 -11.94
N TRP A 93 9.52 11.04 -13.18
CA TRP A 93 8.59 9.99 -13.61
C TRP A 93 9.23 8.60 -13.57
N ALA A 94 10.50 8.46 -13.96
CA ALA A 94 11.22 7.20 -13.81
C ALA A 94 11.32 6.76 -12.34
N ALA A 95 11.61 7.69 -11.41
CA ALA A 95 11.58 7.40 -9.98
C ALA A 95 10.18 6.97 -9.51
N ALA A 96 9.13 7.68 -9.92
CA ALA A 96 7.75 7.30 -9.59
C ALA A 96 7.39 5.88 -10.10
N VAL A 97 7.82 5.52 -11.31
CA VAL A 97 7.65 4.17 -11.87
C VAL A 97 8.35 3.11 -11.00
N LEU A 98 9.57 3.38 -10.50
CA LEU A 98 10.23 2.49 -9.54
C LEU A 98 9.40 2.34 -8.26
N GLY A 99 8.80 3.43 -7.77
CA GLY A 99 7.90 3.41 -6.63
C GLY A 99 6.71 2.50 -6.86
N PHE A 100 6.03 2.64 -8.00
CA PHE A 100 4.91 1.77 -8.37
C PHE A 100 5.33 0.31 -8.60
N ALA A 101 6.51 0.06 -9.18
CA ALA A 101 7.05 -1.30 -9.31
C ALA A 101 7.30 -1.94 -7.92
N ALA A 102 7.72 -1.15 -6.93
CA ALA A 102 7.83 -1.60 -5.55
C ALA A 102 6.46 -1.95 -4.96
N LEU A 103 5.45 -1.08 -5.10
CA LEU A 103 4.09 -1.35 -4.61
C LEU A 103 3.46 -2.58 -5.29
N PHE A 104 3.68 -2.73 -6.59
CA PHE A 104 3.21 -3.92 -7.31
C PHE A 104 3.89 -5.18 -6.79
N SER A 105 5.19 -5.11 -6.49
CA SER A 105 5.91 -6.23 -5.88
C SER A 105 5.34 -6.57 -4.50
N MET A 106 4.99 -5.57 -3.67
CA MET A 106 4.31 -5.77 -2.38
C MET A 106 2.98 -6.49 -2.54
N ASP A 107 2.17 -6.13 -3.54
CA ASP A 107 0.89 -6.77 -3.81
C ASP A 107 1.06 -8.25 -4.20
N MET A 108 2.13 -8.56 -4.93
CA MET A 108 2.43 -9.93 -5.34
C MET A 108 3.02 -10.80 -4.22
N VAL A 109 3.60 -10.22 -3.17
CA VAL A 109 4.10 -10.98 -2.01
C VAL A 109 2.97 -11.76 -1.32
N TYR A 110 1.74 -11.24 -1.34
CA TYR A 110 0.59 -11.89 -0.70
C TYR A 110 -0.22 -12.79 -1.61
N ARG A 111 0.26 -13.03 -2.84
CA ARG A 111 -0.33 -14.04 -3.71
C ARG A 111 0.04 -15.44 -3.23
N VAL A 112 -0.62 -15.87 -2.15
CA VAL A 112 -0.43 -17.19 -1.54
C VAL A 112 -1.36 -18.20 -2.20
N PRO A 113 -0.85 -19.26 -2.86
CA PRO A 113 -1.67 -20.37 -3.34
C PRO A 113 -2.40 -21.07 -2.19
N GLY A 114 -3.62 -21.56 -2.43
CA GLY A 114 -4.39 -22.32 -1.44
C GLY A 114 -5.22 -21.49 -0.45
N GLN A 115 -5.31 -20.17 -0.65
CA GLN A 115 -6.26 -19.34 0.09
C GLN A 115 -7.71 -19.59 -0.39
N PRO A 116 -8.70 -19.63 0.52
CA PRO A 116 -10.10 -19.89 0.15
C PRO A 116 -10.73 -18.74 -0.65
N ALA A 117 -10.17 -17.53 -0.56
CA ALA A 117 -10.54 -16.40 -1.38
C ALA A 117 -9.32 -15.93 -2.19
N ALA A 118 -9.57 -15.42 -3.39
CA ALA A 118 -8.52 -14.81 -4.21
C ALA A 118 -7.86 -13.69 -3.40
N THR A 119 -6.54 -13.78 -3.22
CA THR A 119 -5.75 -12.76 -2.54
C THR A 119 -5.45 -11.56 -3.43
N VAL A 120 -5.74 -11.64 -4.73
CA VAL A 120 -5.64 -10.55 -5.70
C VAL A 120 -6.74 -10.72 -6.77
N PRO A 121 -7.49 -9.66 -7.12
CA PRO A 121 -7.44 -8.30 -6.57
C PRO A 121 -8.15 -8.20 -5.20
N HIS A 122 -7.70 -7.26 -4.35
CA HIS A 122 -8.33 -6.96 -3.06
C HIS A 122 -8.24 -5.47 -2.73
N SER A 123 -9.11 -4.97 -1.85
CA SER A 123 -9.18 -3.53 -1.52
C SER A 123 -7.91 -2.97 -0.86
N ALA A 124 -7.12 -3.82 -0.20
CA ALA A 124 -5.91 -3.45 0.54
C ALA A 124 -4.61 -3.51 -0.31
N MET A 125 -4.71 -3.60 -1.63
CA MET A 125 -3.55 -3.53 -2.53
C MET A 125 -2.85 -2.16 -2.41
N ALA A 126 -1.53 -2.17 -2.21
CA ALA A 126 -0.69 -0.98 -2.12
C ALA A 126 -0.73 -0.13 -3.38
N THR A 127 -0.75 -0.74 -4.56
CA THR A 127 -0.88 0.00 -5.84
C THR A 127 -2.20 0.77 -5.92
N LEU A 128 -3.31 0.11 -5.58
CA LEU A 128 -4.64 0.70 -5.59
C LEU A 128 -4.77 1.80 -4.51
N THR A 129 -4.15 1.62 -3.36
CA THR A 129 -4.06 2.63 -2.29
C THR A 129 -3.28 3.86 -2.74
N ALA A 130 -2.14 3.70 -3.38
CA ALA A 130 -1.38 4.83 -3.91
C ALA A 130 -2.17 5.59 -4.98
N ALA A 131 -2.86 4.89 -5.89
CA ALA A 131 -3.72 5.52 -6.89
C ALA A 131 -4.86 6.34 -6.23
N PHE A 132 -5.48 5.81 -5.18
CA PHE A 132 -6.49 6.53 -4.39
C PHE A 132 -5.93 7.78 -3.71
N TYR A 133 -4.77 7.68 -3.07
CA TYR A 133 -4.11 8.83 -2.45
C TYR A 133 -3.68 9.87 -3.48
N ILE A 134 -3.20 9.48 -4.65
CA ILE A 134 -2.89 10.42 -5.75
C ILE A 134 -4.16 11.15 -6.17
N GLY A 135 -5.30 10.47 -6.30
CA GLY A 135 -6.58 11.12 -6.59
C GLY A 135 -6.95 12.20 -5.58
N ILE A 136 -6.72 11.95 -4.29
CA ILE A 136 -6.92 12.94 -3.21
C ILE A 136 -5.90 14.09 -3.30
N LEU A 137 -4.61 13.78 -3.44
CA LEU A 137 -3.52 14.75 -3.44
C LEU A 137 -3.53 15.67 -4.65
N LEU A 138 -3.99 15.17 -5.79
CA LEU A 138 -4.17 15.95 -7.03
C LEU A 138 -5.53 16.65 -7.10
N ASP A 139 -6.41 16.43 -6.11
CA ASP A 139 -7.81 16.87 -6.17
C ASP A 139 -8.46 16.52 -7.52
N SER A 140 -8.23 15.28 -7.98
CA SER A 140 -8.60 14.83 -9.32
C SER A 140 -9.78 13.86 -9.27
N PRO A 141 -10.99 14.29 -9.65
CA PRO A 141 -12.17 13.41 -9.68
C PRO A 141 -11.97 12.20 -10.59
N MET A 142 -11.22 12.35 -11.69
CA MET A 142 -10.95 11.28 -12.64
C MET A 142 -10.12 10.15 -12.05
N LEU A 143 -9.28 10.42 -11.06
CA LEU A 143 -8.52 9.39 -10.34
C LEU A 143 -9.24 8.96 -9.06
N PHE A 144 -9.80 9.91 -8.31
CA PHE A 144 -10.47 9.64 -7.05
C PHE A 144 -11.68 8.72 -7.22
N TRP A 145 -12.62 9.05 -8.11
CA TRP A 145 -13.87 8.29 -8.22
C TRP A 145 -13.67 6.83 -8.63
N PRO A 146 -12.89 6.51 -9.68
CA PRO A 146 -12.69 5.11 -10.06
C PRO A 146 -11.95 4.31 -8.99
N THR A 147 -10.92 4.89 -8.36
CA THR A 147 -10.13 4.18 -7.34
C THR A 147 -10.90 4.00 -6.04
N ALA A 148 -11.65 5.01 -5.59
CA ALA A 148 -12.53 4.93 -4.43
C ALA A 148 -13.61 3.85 -4.63
N THR A 149 -14.27 3.88 -5.79
CA THR A 149 -15.32 2.92 -6.16
C THR A 149 -14.77 1.50 -6.20
N LEU A 150 -13.63 1.29 -6.88
CA LEU A 150 -13.01 -0.03 -6.96
C LEU A 150 -12.60 -0.55 -5.58
N LYS A 151 -11.98 0.29 -4.73
CA LYS A 151 -11.63 -0.09 -3.36
C LYS A 151 -12.87 -0.44 -2.53
N LEU A 152 -13.94 0.34 -2.63
CA LEU A 152 -15.18 0.09 -1.90
C LEU A 152 -15.84 -1.21 -2.36
N VAL A 153 -15.97 -1.44 -3.66
CA VAL A 153 -16.54 -2.68 -4.21
C VAL A 153 -15.73 -3.89 -3.76
N LEU A 154 -14.40 -3.86 -3.87
CA LEU A 154 -13.54 -4.95 -3.40
C LEU A 154 -13.64 -5.16 -1.88
N TYR A 155 -13.78 -4.09 -1.11
CA TYR A 155 -13.94 -4.17 0.35
C TYR A 155 -15.25 -4.86 0.73
N LEU A 156 -16.36 -4.46 0.10
CA LEU A 156 -17.68 -5.04 0.33
C LEU A 156 -17.76 -6.49 -0.17
N ALA A 157 -17.16 -6.79 -1.32
CA ALA A 157 -17.08 -8.16 -1.84
C ALA A 157 -16.33 -9.09 -0.87
N ARG A 158 -15.21 -8.62 -0.29
CA ARG A 158 -14.44 -9.39 0.70
C ARG A 158 -15.23 -9.65 1.99
N ARG A 159 -16.07 -8.70 2.41
CA ARG A 159 -16.93 -8.81 3.61
C ARG A 159 -18.00 -9.89 3.50
N ASN A 160 -18.33 -10.37 2.30
CA ASN A 160 -19.29 -11.47 2.11
C ASN A 160 -18.72 -12.84 2.50
N HIS A 161 -17.38 -12.96 2.59
CA HIS A 161 -16.74 -14.09 3.23
C HIS A 161 -16.64 -13.82 4.74
N PRO A 162 -16.61 -14.85 5.61
CA PRO A 162 -16.48 -14.68 7.06
C PRO A 162 -15.14 -13.99 7.40
N ALA A 163 -15.15 -12.66 7.31
CA ALA A 163 -14.02 -11.79 7.51
C ALA A 163 -13.93 -11.40 8.98
N GLN A 164 -12.71 -11.38 9.50
CA GLN A 164 -12.44 -10.91 10.85
C GLN A 164 -12.61 -9.39 10.88
N GLY A 165 -13.75 -8.91 11.40
CA GLY A 165 -14.05 -7.48 11.54
C GLY A 165 -15.51 -7.27 11.94
N GLY A 166 -15.76 -6.51 13.01
CA GLY A 166 -17.12 -6.21 13.47
C GLY A 166 -17.87 -5.25 12.54
N ARG A 167 -19.19 -5.11 12.71
CA ARG A 167 -19.98 -4.09 11.99
C ARG A 167 -19.45 -2.67 12.21
N MET A 168 -18.92 -2.40 13.40
CA MET A 168 -18.34 -1.11 13.76
C MET A 168 -17.08 -0.79 12.94
N THR A 169 -16.19 -1.76 12.68
CA THR A 169 -14.99 -1.51 11.86
C THR A 169 -15.33 -1.20 10.41
N ALA A 170 -16.37 -1.83 9.85
CA ALA A 170 -16.91 -1.47 8.54
C ALA A 170 -17.47 -0.06 8.52
N ALA A 171 -18.28 0.30 9.53
CA ALA A 171 -18.87 1.63 9.62
C ALA A 171 -17.78 2.71 9.67
N VAL A 172 -16.73 2.49 10.48
CA VAL A 172 -15.57 3.40 10.54
C VAL A 172 -14.82 3.42 9.22
N ARG A 173 -14.57 2.27 8.58
CA ARG A 173 -13.90 2.19 7.27
C ARG A 173 -14.65 2.96 6.18
N ILE A 174 -15.97 2.81 6.13
CA ILE A 174 -16.81 3.45 5.11
C ILE A 174 -16.97 4.94 5.42
N GLY A 175 -17.28 5.28 6.67
CA GLY A 175 -17.46 6.67 7.09
C GLY A 175 -16.17 7.48 7.01
N ILE A 176 -15.14 7.09 7.75
CA ILE A 176 -13.88 7.83 7.82
C ILE A 176 -13.03 7.62 6.56
N GLY A 177 -13.00 6.39 6.03
CA GLY A 177 -12.09 6.01 4.96
C GLY A 177 -12.58 6.31 3.54
N PHE A 178 -13.87 6.57 3.33
CA PHE A 178 -14.44 6.89 2.02
C PHE A 178 -15.36 8.12 2.05
N ALA A 179 -16.35 8.14 2.94
CA ALA A 179 -17.34 9.23 2.98
C ALA A 179 -16.71 10.57 3.38
N LEU A 180 -15.82 10.58 4.38
CA LEU A 180 -15.10 11.79 4.78
C LEU A 180 -14.25 12.36 3.63
N PRO A 181 -13.34 11.59 2.98
CA PRO A 181 -12.63 12.06 1.79
C PRO A 181 -13.56 12.61 0.72
N LEU A 182 -14.66 11.92 0.43
CA LEU A 182 -15.63 12.32 -0.57
C LEU A 182 -16.26 13.69 -0.24
N VAL A 183 -16.77 13.85 0.98
CA VAL A 183 -17.39 15.11 1.43
C VAL A 183 -16.38 16.25 1.37
N VAL A 184 -15.17 16.04 1.89
CA VAL A 184 -14.12 17.07 1.89
C VAL A 184 -13.76 17.52 0.46
N LEU A 185 -13.58 16.59 -0.47
CA LEU A 185 -13.20 16.92 -1.86
C LEU A 185 -14.35 17.54 -2.67
N THR A 186 -15.60 17.16 -2.41
CA THR A 186 -16.75 17.67 -3.19
C THR A 186 -17.34 18.98 -2.67
N THR A 187 -17.22 19.24 -1.38
CA THR A 187 -17.81 20.44 -0.74
C THR A 187 -16.76 21.48 -0.36
N SER A 188 -15.48 21.11 -0.40
CA SER A 188 -14.37 21.90 0.14
C SER A 188 -14.58 22.31 1.61
N ALA A 189 -15.39 21.57 2.37
CA ALA A 189 -15.71 21.88 3.77
C ALA A 189 -14.51 21.81 4.72
N ALA A 190 -13.40 21.19 4.30
CA ALA A 190 -12.16 21.12 5.05
C ALA A 190 -10.94 21.09 4.12
N PRO A 191 -9.72 21.31 4.66
CA PRO A 191 -8.49 21.17 3.87
C PRO A 191 -8.29 19.72 3.35
N PRO A 192 -7.68 19.51 2.16
CA PRO A 192 -7.44 18.18 1.59
C PRO A 192 -6.65 17.21 2.48
N VAL A 193 -5.83 17.73 3.40
CA VAL A 193 -5.11 16.90 4.39
C VAL A 193 -6.07 16.11 5.29
N VAL A 194 -7.27 16.64 5.58
CA VAL A 194 -8.30 15.94 6.35
C VAL A 194 -8.83 14.74 5.58
N ALA A 195 -9.07 14.90 4.27
CA ALA A 195 -9.43 13.78 3.39
C ALA A 195 -8.34 12.70 3.39
N LEU A 196 -7.07 13.10 3.29
CA LEU A 196 -5.95 12.18 3.30
C LEU A 196 -5.82 11.42 4.63
N ILE A 197 -5.96 12.10 5.77
CA ILE A 197 -5.92 11.47 7.10
C ILE A 197 -7.05 10.45 7.23
N GLY A 198 -8.27 10.81 6.84
CA GLY A 198 -9.42 9.89 6.84
C GLY A 198 -9.16 8.65 5.98
N ALA A 199 -8.66 8.86 4.77
CA ALA A 199 -8.25 7.80 3.84
C ALA A 199 -7.19 6.87 4.44
N ILE A 200 -6.17 7.42 5.12
CA ILE A 200 -5.13 6.65 5.81
C ILE A 200 -5.71 5.80 6.93
N ILE A 201 -6.56 6.37 7.79
CA ILE A 201 -7.21 5.63 8.88
C ILE A 201 -8.04 4.47 8.31
N GLY A 202 -8.84 4.74 7.27
CA GLY A 202 -9.60 3.72 6.57
C GLY A 202 -8.71 2.62 6.00
N GLU A 203 -7.61 2.97 5.35
CA GLU A 203 -6.67 2.01 4.80
C GLU A 203 -6.01 1.13 5.86
N LEU A 204 -5.68 1.68 7.03
CA LEU A 204 -5.14 0.90 8.15
C LEU A 204 -6.15 -0.14 8.62
N ILE A 205 -7.44 0.23 8.73
CA ILE A 205 -8.51 -0.71 9.07
C ILE A 205 -8.64 -1.80 8.00
N ASP A 206 -8.68 -1.42 6.72
CA ASP A 206 -8.81 -2.34 5.59
C ASP A 206 -7.67 -3.37 5.56
N ARG A 207 -6.43 -2.92 5.77
CA ARG A 207 -5.26 -3.78 5.89
C ARG A 207 -5.36 -4.68 7.10
N ALA A 208 -5.67 -4.16 8.29
CA ALA A 208 -5.80 -4.97 9.49
C ALA A 208 -6.78 -6.13 9.28
N GLU A 209 -7.96 -5.85 8.71
CA GLU A 209 -8.95 -6.87 8.37
C GLU A 209 -8.42 -7.86 7.31
N PHE A 210 -7.76 -7.37 6.25
CA PHE A 210 -7.18 -8.23 5.22
C PHE A 210 -6.14 -9.21 5.78
N TYR A 211 -5.15 -8.71 6.54
CA TYR A 211 -4.09 -9.56 7.10
C TYR A 211 -4.64 -10.57 8.11
N ALA A 212 -5.70 -10.22 8.85
CA ALA A 212 -6.37 -11.14 9.77
C ALA A 212 -7.06 -12.31 9.04
N THR A 213 -7.43 -12.14 7.76
CA THR A 213 -8.03 -13.22 6.96
C THR A 213 -7.03 -14.16 6.30
N LEU A 214 -5.75 -13.80 6.23
CA LEU A 214 -4.73 -14.63 5.59
C LEU A 214 -4.47 -15.89 6.42
N ARG A 215 -4.71 -17.07 5.82
CA ARG A 215 -4.40 -18.36 6.43
C ARG A 215 -3.11 -18.91 5.85
N PHE A 216 -1.99 -18.70 6.53
CA PHE A 216 -0.73 -19.30 6.08
C PHE A 216 -0.81 -20.82 6.25
N LEU A 217 -0.37 -21.56 5.23
CA LEU A 217 -0.17 -23.01 5.32
C LEU A 217 0.86 -23.28 6.41
N THR A 218 0.38 -23.76 7.54
CA THR A 218 1.22 -24.31 8.60
C THR A 218 1.18 -25.84 8.48
N PRO A 219 2.25 -26.55 8.90
CA PRO A 219 2.25 -28.01 8.88
C PRO A 219 1.01 -28.62 9.54
N SER A 220 0.55 -28.04 10.66
CA SER A 220 -0.66 -28.46 11.36
C SER A 220 -1.94 -28.29 10.53
N HIS A 221 -2.08 -27.17 9.81
CA HIS A 221 -3.23 -26.95 8.94
C HIS A 221 -3.23 -27.90 7.72
N GLN A 222 -2.04 -28.19 7.15
CA GLN A 222 -1.92 -29.16 6.07
C GLN A 222 -2.28 -30.57 6.56
N ILE A 223 -1.73 -31.01 7.70
CA ILE A 223 -2.05 -32.30 8.31
C ILE A 223 -3.55 -32.44 8.55
N ASN A 224 -4.21 -31.41 9.09
CA ASN A 224 -5.66 -31.46 9.30
C ASN A 224 -6.45 -31.56 7.99
N ALA A 225 -6.05 -30.80 6.96
CA ALA A 225 -6.69 -30.87 5.64
C ALA A 225 -6.51 -32.24 4.97
N ASP A 226 -5.32 -32.84 5.10
CA ASP A 226 -5.02 -34.18 4.58
C ASP A 226 -5.82 -35.26 5.33
N LEU A 227 -5.96 -35.14 6.66
CA LEU A 227 -6.78 -36.04 7.48
C LEU A 227 -8.27 -35.95 7.14
N ASP A 228 -8.79 -34.74 6.91
CA ASP A 228 -10.18 -34.54 6.50
C ASP A 228 -10.44 -35.09 5.09
N SER A 229 -9.46 -34.97 4.18
CA SER A 229 -9.54 -35.53 2.83
C SER A 229 -9.50 -37.07 2.82
N ALA A 230 -8.76 -37.68 3.75
CA ALA A 230 -8.68 -39.14 3.90
C ALA A 230 -9.92 -39.78 4.55
N ARG A 231 -10.79 -38.96 5.18
CA ARG A 231 -12.04 -39.40 5.83
C ARG A 231 -13.26 -39.37 4.90
N ASN A 232 -13.17 -38.65 3.79
CA ASN A 232 -14.22 -38.54 2.77
C ASN A 232 -13.94 -39.49 1.62
#